data_AF-A0AAD4N6E7-F1
#
_entry.id   AF-A0AAD4N6E7-F1
#
_cell.length_a   1.000
_cell.length_b   1.000
_cell.length_c   1.000
_cell.angle_alpha   90.00
_cell.angle_beta   90.00
_cell.angle_gamma   90.00
#
_symmetry.space_group_name_H-M   'P 1'
#
loop_
_entity.id
_entity.type
_entity.pdbx_description
1 polymer ?
#
loop_
_entity_poly.entity_id
_entity_poly.type
_entity_poly.pdbx_seq_one_letter_code
_entity_poly.pdbx_strand_id
1 'polypeptide(L)'
;MNSLEDLRNFNVRKLAVLFAKSDEEVVEFFQSIPGNYRHSWVNHTTNFVNPEDSACTNGVEGLWSQAKRRHKRQNGTSRGFIDSYLDEFMWFREFGGKDSMYNIWSQIHEYYKL
;
A
#
# COMPACT_ATOMS: atom_id res chain seq x y z
N MET A 1 -6.34 -20.50 2.13
CA MET A 1 -5.78 -19.15 2.30
C MET A 1 -6.92 -18.20 1.93
N ASN A 2 -7.90 -18.08 2.83
CA ASN A 2 -9.26 -17.70 2.47
C ASN A 2 -9.82 -16.74 3.52
N SER A 3 -9.72 -15.44 3.26
CA SER A 3 -10.70 -14.44 3.69
C SER A 3 -10.36 -13.13 3.01
N LEU A 4 -11.34 -12.25 2.79
CA LEU A 4 -11.05 -10.86 2.45
C LEU A 4 -10.14 -10.20 3.49
N GLU A 5 -10.04 -10.71 4.73
CA GLU A 5 -9.03 -10.29 5.69
C GLU A 5 -7.61 -10.68 5.27
N ASP A 6 -7.42 -11.79 4.56
CA ASP A 6 -6.12 -12.15 3.98
C ASP A 6 -5.75 -11.22 2.82
N LEU A 7 -6.71 -10.79 1.98
CA LEU A 7 -6.46 -9.79 0.94
C LEU A 7 -6.26 -8.38 1.51
N ARG A 8 -7.00 -8.02 2.57
CA ARG A 8 -6.83 -6.76 3.29
C ARG A 8 -5.49 -6.73 4.03
N ASN A 9 -5.15 -7.81 4.73
CA ASN A 9 -3.84 -8.00 5.36
C ASN A 9 -2.73 -8.05 4.31
N PHE A 10 -2.93 -8.69 3.17
CA PHE A 10 -1.93 -8.76 2.09
C PHE A 10 -1.73 -7.40 1.40
N ASN A 11 -2.79 -6.63 1.18
CA ASN A 11 -2.72 -5.25 0.64
C ASN A 11 -2.03 -4.29 1.60
N VAL A 12 -2.31 -4.40 2.90
CA VAL A 12 -1.57 -3.63 3.91
C VAL A 12 -0.11 -4.12 3.96
N ARG A 13 0.15 -5.44 3.82
CA ARG A 13 1.50 -6.09 3.84
C ARG A 13 2.44 -5.59 2.75
N LYS A 14 1.93 -5.17 1.58
CA LYS A 14 2.75 -4.68 0.46
C LYS A 14 2.94 -3.16 0.41
N LEU A 15 2.20 -2.39 1.20
CA LEU A 15 2.32 -0.92 1.22
C LEU A 15 2.67 -0.28 2.54
N ALA A 16 2.57 -0.98 3.67
CA ALA A 16 2.99 -0.42 4.94
C ALA A 16 4.51 -0.51 5.12
N VAL A 17 5.24 0.13 4.22
CA VAL A 17 6.42 0.90 4.61
C VAL A 17 5.92 2.33 4.79
N LEU A 18 5.12 2.53 5.83
CA LEU A 18 4.60 3.85 6.21
C LEU A 18 5.76 4.58 6.88
N PHE A 19 6.55 5.33 6.10
CA PHE A 19 7.47 6.32 6.65
C PHE A 19 6.62 7.43 7.27
N ALA A 20 6.56 7.46 8.59
CA ALA A 20 6.10 8.63 9.32
C ALA A 20 7.30 9.54 9.57
N LYS A 21 7.02 10.83 9.68
CA LYS A 21 7.97 11.79 10.25
C LYS A 21 8.45 11.24 11.59
N SER A 22 9.73 11.44 11.87
CA SER A 22 10.49 10.92 13.01
C SER A 22 9.88 11.28 14.37
N ASP A 23 8.79 10.64 14.75
CA ASP A 23 8.17 10.74 16.07
C ASP A 23 8.19 9.34 16.68
N GLU A 24 8.91 9.17 17.79
CA GLU A 24 9.11 7.88 18.47
C GLU A 24 7.77 7.20 18.85
N GLU A 25 6.75 7.99 19.19
CA GLU A 25 5.39 7.50 19.47
C GLU A 25 4.74 6.75 18.29
N VAL A 26 5.10 7.14 17.06
CA VAL A 26 4.51 6.57 15.84
C VAL A 26 5.14 5.20 15.52
N VAL A 27 6.37 4.96 15.98
CA VAL A 27 7.08 3.69 15.79
C VAL A 27 6.40 2.56 16.58
N GLU A 28 6.05 2.80 17.84
CA GLU A 28 5.36 1.81 18.68
C GLU A 28 3.99 1.44 18.11
N PHE A 29 3.23 2.42 17.62
CA PHE A 29 1.96 2.18 16.94
C PHE A 29 2.13 1.25 15.73
N PHE A 30 3.10 1.51 14.85
CA PHE A 30 3.32 0.67 13.67
C PHE A 30 3.83 -0.72 13.99
N GLN A 31 4.62 -0.88 15.05
CA GLN A 31 5.06 -2.19 15.53
C GLN A 31 3.93 -2.98 16.20
N SER A 32 2.88 -2.31 16.70
CA SER A 32 1.69 -2.96 17.27
C SER A 32 0.69 -3.50 16.24
N ILE A 33 0.83 -3.13 14.96
CA ILE A 33 -0.08 -3.58 13.90
C ILE A 33 0.11 -5.09 13.66
N PRO A 34 -0.97 -5.89 13.64
CA PRO A 34 -0.89 -7.32 13.36
C PRO A 34 -0.29 -7.60 11.98
N GLY A 35 0.94 -8.13 11.96
CA GLY A 35 1.71 -8.43 10.76
C GLY A 35 3.17 -8.07 10.97
N ASN A 36 4.09 -8.77 10.29
CA ASN A 36 5.54 -8.55 10.42
C ASN A 36 5.98 -7.25 9.72
N TYR A 37 5.43 -6.10 10.12
CA TYR A 37 5.77 -4.80 9.56
C TYR A 37 7.04 -4.26 10.21
N ARG A 38 8.08 -4.06 9.41
CA ARG A 38 9.27 -3.34 9.83
C ARG A 38 9.13 -1.88 9.43
N HIS A 39 8.92 -1.02 10.41
CA HIS A 39 8.99 0.43 10.20
C HIS A 39 10.47 0.84 10.07
N SER A 40 10.81 1.48 8.95
CA SER A 40 12.11 2.15 8.74
C SER A 40 11.86 3.64 8.64
N TRP A 41 12.88 4.44 8.97
CA TRP A 41 12.81 5.90 8.97
C TRP A 41 14.09 6.51 8.40
N VAL A 42 14.02 7.76 7.94
CA VAL A 42 15.15 8.54 7.44
C VAL A 42 15.09 9.95 8.02
N ASN A 43 16.21 10.43 8.56
CA ASN A 43 16.33 11.84 8.95
C ASN A 43 16.69 12.70 7.73
N HIS A 44 15.70 13.36 7.13
CA HIS A 44 15.90 14.23 5.97
C HIS A 44 16.68 15.53 6.23
N THR A 45 16.93 15.90 7.49
CA THR A 45 17.81 17.04 7.82
C THR A 45 19.27 16.68 7.63
N THR A 46 19.63 15.39 7.76
CA THR A 46 21.02 14.94 7.74
C THR A 46 21.33 14.02 6.57
N ASN A 47 20.38 13.19 6.13
CA ASN A 47 20.61 12.10 5.18
C ASN A 47 19.43 11.93 4.20
N PHE A 48 19.73 11.57 2.94
CA PHE A 48 18.71 11.16 1.95
C PHE A 48 18.45 9.64 1.97
N VAL A 49 19.41 8.88 2.46
CA VAL A 49 19.35 7.43 2.66
C VAL A 49 19.87 7.17 4.06
N ASN A 50 19.16 6.39 4.87
CA ASN A 50 19.62 6.03 6.21
C ASN A 50 20.92 5.18 6.09
N PRO A 51 22.03 5.59 6.70
CA PRO A 51 23.31 4.88 6.59
C PRO A 51 23.33 3.52 7.32
N GLU A 52 22.44 3.31 8.31
CA GLU A 52 22.44 2.08 9.12
C GLU A 52 21.72 0.92 8.42
N ASP A 53 20.56 1.21 7.81
CA ASP A 53 19.70 0.18 7.21
C ASP A 53 19.44 0.40 5.70
N SER A 54 20.09 1.40 5.10
CA SER A 54 19.93 1.81 3.69
C SER A 54 18.49 2.20 3.31
N ALA A 55 17.62 2.52 4.28
CA ALA A 55 16.27 2.94 4.00
C ALA A 55 16.24 4.26 3.22
N CYS A 56 15.33 4.38 2.24
CA CYS A 56 15.08 5.62 1.51
C CYS A 56 13.59 5.75 1.15
N THR A 57 13.12 6.98 0.97
CA THR A 57 11.71 7.27 0.67
C THR A 57 11.36 7.16 -0.82
N ASN A 58 12.37 7.12 -1.71
CA ASN A 58 12.21 7.16 -3.17
C ASN A 58 11.22 6.12 -3.71
N GLY A 59 11.26 4.89 -3.19
CA GLY A 59 10.35 3.82 -3.62
C GLY A 59 8.89 4.13 -3.28
N VAL A 60 8.64 4.61 -2.06
CA VAL A 60 7.31 4.99 -1.56
C VAL A 60 6.80 6.24 -2.28
N GLU A 61 7.65 7.24 -2.50
CA GLU A 61 7.32 8.44 -3.27
C GLU A 61 6.95 8.11 -4.72
N GLY A 62 7.74 7.23 -5.35
CA GLY A 62 7.47 6.72 -6.70
C GLY A 62 6.15 5.97 -6.78
N LEU A 63 5.85 5.14 -5.78
CA LEU A 63 4.59 4.40 -5.69
C LEU A 63 3.38 5.35 -5.55
N TRP A 64 3.47 6.34 -4.64
CA TRP A 64 2.44 7.37 -4.49
C TRP A 64 2.25 8.21 -5.75
N SER A 65 3.33 8.50 -6.47
CA SER A 65 3.26 9.21 -7.75
C SER A 65 2.46 8.40 -8.78
N GLN A 66 2.65 7.08 -8.83
CA GLN A 66 1.88 6.19 -9.70
C GLN A 66 0.41 6.12 -9.30
N ALA A 67 0.10 5.92 -8.01
CA ALA A 67 -1.27 5.89 -7.51
C ALA A 67 -2.03 7.19 -7.86
N LYS A 68 -1.39 8.35 -7.65
CA LYS A 68 -1.98 9.66 -7.95
C LYS A 68 -2.10 9.97 -9.44
N ARG A 69 -1.37 9.27 -10.31
CA ARG A 69 -1.27 9.59 -11.74
C ARG A 69 -2.63 9.60 -12.43
N ARG A 70 -3.46 8.59 -12.16
CA ARG A 70 -4.80 8.45 -12.75
C ARG A 70 -5.70 9.61 -12.32
N HIS A 71 -5.74 9.90 -11.02
CA HIS A 71 -6.52 11.00 -10.46
C HIS A 71 -6.13 12.36 -11.02
N LYS A 72 -4.83 12.63 -11.14
CA LYS A 72 -4.32 13.88 -11.74
C LYS A 72 -4.77 14.03 -13.19
N ARG A 73 -4.73 12.96 -13.98
CA ARG A 73 -5.20 12.95 -15.38
C ARG A 73 -6.71 13.20 -15.50
N GLN A 74 -7.48 12.88 -14.45
CA GLN A 74 -8.92 13.05 -14.39
C GLN A 74 -9.35 14.34 -13.68
N ASN A 75 -8.43 15.28 -13.44
CA ASN A 75 -8.68 16.55 -12.74
C ASN A 75 -9.20 16.37 -11.31
N GLY A 76 -8.78 15.29 -10.66
CA GLY A 76 -9.19 14.95 -9.30
C GLY A 76 -10.31 13.92 -9.26
N THR A 77 -10.77 13.64 -8.06
CA THR A 77 -11.78 12.62 -7.76
C THR A 77 -12.50 13.04 -6.50
N SER A 78 -13.80 12.74 -6.40
CA SER A 78 -14.54 13.02 -5.17
C SER A 78 -13.91 12.26 -4.00
N ARG A 79 -13.76 12.95 -2.86
CA ARG A 79 -13.08 12.41 -1.67
C ARG A 79 -13.68 11.10 -1.18
N GLY A 80 -15.00 10.92 -1.34
CA GLY A 80 -15.71 9.71 -0.92
C GLY A 80 -15.31 8.43 -1.67
N PHE A 81 -14.57 8.54 -2.79
CA PHE A 81 -14.14 7.37 -3.56
C PHE A 81 -12.64 7.09 -3.45
N ILE A 82 -11.88 7.92 -2.73
CA ILE A 82 -10.41 7.77 -2.65
C ILE A 82 -10.02 6.36 -2.21
N ASP A 83 -10.70 5.82 -1.20
CA ASP A 83 -10.43 4.49 -0.65
C ASP A 83 -10.64 3.41 -1.72
N SER A 84 -11.77 3.45 -2.44
CA SER A 84 -12.08 2.47 -3.50
C SER A 84 -11.06 2.52 -4.65
N TYR A 85 -10.54 3.70 -4.98
CA TYR A 85 -9.50 3.82 -6.01
C TYR A 85 -8.13 3.34 -5.53
N LEU A 86 -7.81 3.54 -4.25
CA LEU A 86 -6.61 2.95 -3.67
C LEU A 86 -6.71 1.43 -3.67
N ASP A 87 -7.85 0.87 -3.28
CA ASP A 87 -8.11 -0.58 -3.33
C ASP A 87 -7.98 -1.12 -4.76
N GLU A 88 -8.58 -0.45 -5.75
CA GLU A 88 -8.44 -0.78 -7.17
C GLU A 88 -6.96 -0.75 -7.60
N PHE A 89 -6.24 0.32 -7.26
CA PHE A 89 -4.83 0.47 -7.61
C PHE A 89 -3.97 -0.65 -7.03
N MET A 90 -4.19 -1.02 -5.77
CA MET A 90 -3.44 -2.11 -5.15
C MET A 90 -3.78 -3.45 -5.79
N TRP A 91 -5.07 -3.69 -6.04
CA TRP A 91 -5.54 -4.91 -6.67
C TRP A 91 -4.94 -5.09 -8.06
N PHE A 92 -4.96 -4.06 -8.91
CA PHE A 92 -4.37 -4.13 -10.25
C PHE A 92 -2.85 -4.30 -10.23
N ARG A 93 -2.17 -3.80 -9.20
CA ARG A 93 -0.72 -3.99 -9.07
C ARG A 93 -0.35 -5.43 -8.75
N GLU A 94 -1.23 -6.17 -8.07
CA GLU A 94 -1.01 -7.56 -7.70
C GLU A 94 -1.57 -8.56 -8.72
N PHE A 95 -2.81 -8.32 -9.16
CA PHE A 95 -3.62 -9.26 -9.94
C PHE A 95 -3.95 -8.74 -11.35
N GLY A 96 -3.41 -7.58 -11.74
CA GLY A 96 -3.60 -7.02 -13.06
C GLY A 96 -2.90 -7.82 -14.17
N GLY A 97 -3.17 -7.41 -15.41
CA GLY A 97 -2.59 -8.05 -16.61
C GLY A 97 -3.62 -8.84 -17.40
N LYS A 98 -3.13 -9.78 -18.23
CA LYS A 98 -3.97 -10.54 -19.17
C LYS A 98 -5.06 -11.35 -18.46
N ASP A 99 -4.75 -11.87 -17.28
CA ASP A 99 -5.65 -12.73 -16.50
C ASP A 99 -6.47 -11.97 -15.45
N SER A 100 -6.42 -10.63 -15.46
CA SER A 100 -7.13 -9.80 -14.48
C SER A 100 -8.62 -10.14 -14.36
N MET A 101 -9.29 -10.40 -15.48
CA MET A 101 -10.70 -10.80 -15.48
C MET A 101 -10.93 -12.18 -14.83
N TYR A 102 -10.00 -13.12 -15.01
CA TYR A 102 -10.08 -14.42 -14.34
C TYR A 102 -9.81 -14.29 -12.84
N ASN A 103 -8.82 -13.48 -12.47
CA ASN A 103 -8.47 -13.23 -11.08
C ASN A 103 -9.63 -12.62 -10.30
N ILE A 104 -10.30 -11.60 -10.87
CA ILE A 104 -11.43 -10.94 -10.19
C ILE A 104 -12.61 -11.89 -10.04
N TRP A 105 -12.91 -12.67 -11.08
CA TRP A 105 -13.98 -13.67 -11.02
C TRP A 105 -13.71 -14.77 -10.00
N SER A 106 -12.49 -15.29 -9.97
CA SER A 106 -12.11 -16.35 -9.02
C SER A 106 -12.23 -15.87 -7.57
N GLN A 107 -11.82 -14.63 -7.30
CA GLN A 107 -11.94 -14.01 -5.98
C GLN A 107 -13.41 -13.72 -5.59
N ILE A 108 -14.24 -13.26 -6.52
CA ILE A 108 -15.68 -13.06 -6.28
C ILE A 108 -16.35 -14.40 -5.98
N HIS A 109 -16.07 -15.43 -6.78
CA HIS A 109 -16.58 -16.78 -6.58
C HIS A 109 -16.18 -17.33 -5.22
N GLU A 110 -14.90 -17.22 -4.85
CA GLU A 110 -14.41 -17.64 -3.54
C GLU A 110 -15.09 -16.89 -2.39
N TYR A 111 -15.27 -15.58 -2.53
CA TYR A 111 -15.87 -14.75 -1.49
C TYR A 111 -17.34 -15.07 -1.24
N TYR A 112 -18.12 -15.18 -2.32
CA TYR A 112 -19.56 -15.48 -2.23
C TYR A 112 -19.85 -16.98 -2.17
N LYS A 113 -18.83 -17.84 -2.28
CA LYS A 113 -18.96 -19.31 -2.36
C LYS A 113 -19.99 -19.74 -3.42
N LEU A 114 -19.90 -19.11 -4.58
CA LEU A 114 -20.74 -19.42 -5.74
C LEU A 114 -20.37 -20.78 -6.36
#